data_AF-B8YE30-F1
#
_entry.id   AF-B8YE30-F1
#
_cell.length_a   1.000
_cell.length_b   1.000
_cell.length_c   1.000
_cell.angle_alpha   90.00
_cell.angle_beta   90.00
_cell.angle_gamma   90.00
#
_symmetry.space_group_name_H-M   'P 1'
#
loop_
_entity.id
_entity.type
_entity.pdbx_description
1 polymer ?
#
loop_
_entity_poly.entity_id
_entity_poly.type
_entity_poly.pdbx_seq_one_letter_code
_entity_poly.pdbx_strand_id
1 'polypeptide(L)'
;RVGYIELDLNSGKILESFRPEERFPMMSTFKVLLCGAVLSRVDAGQEQLGRRIHYSQNDLVEYSPVTEKHLTDGMTVRELCSAAITMSDNTAANLLLTTIGGP
;
A
#
# COMPACT_ATOMS: atom_id res chain seq x y z
N ARG A 1 1.64 -11.06 23.07
CA ARG A 1 2.55 -9.89 23.27
C ARG A 1 1.99 -8.70 22.50
N VAL A 2 2.20 -7.49 23.00
CA VAL A 2 1.75 -6.21 22.39
C VAL A 2 2.94 -5.26 22.37
N GLY A 3 3.08 -4.47 21.31
CA GLY A 3 4.02 -3.37 21.25
C GLY A 3 3.31 -2.10 20.81
N TYR A 4 3.74 -0.94 21.33
CA TYR A 4 3.24 0.36 20.89
C TYR A 4 4.35 1.42 21.01
N ILE A 5 4.21 2.49 20.24
CA ILE A 5 5.06 3.67 20.29
C ILE A 5 4.21 4.91 20.00
N GLU A 6 4.45 5.99 20.73
CA GLU A 6 3.89 7.31 20.47
C GLU A 6 5.03 8.28 20.13
N LEU A 7 4.91 8.96 19.00
CA LEU A 7 5.92 9.90 18.49
C LEU A 7 5.28 11.27 18.31
N ASP A 8 5.99 12.31 18.74
CA ASP A 8 5.68 13.67 18.30
C ASP A 8 6.05 13.82 16.81
N LEU A 9 5.08 14.16 15.97
CA LEU A 9 5.27 14.17 14.52
C LEU A 9 6.27 15.24 14.05
N ASN A 10 6.39 16.37 14.75
CA ASN A 10 7.25 17.48 14.35
C ASN A 10 8.73 17.23 14.70
N SER A 11 8.98 16.71 15.90
CA SER A 11 10.33 16.52 16.46
C SER A 11 10.86 15.10 16.33
N GLY A 12 9.98 14.11 16.09
CA GLY A 12 10.32 12.69 16.11
C GLY A 12 10.62 12.15 17.51
N LYS A 13 10.35 12.93 18.58
CA LYS A 13 10.61 12.52 19.96
C LYS A 13 9.66 11.37 20.35
N ILE A 14 10.20 10.32 20.95
CA ILE A 14 9.43 9.27 21.61
C ILE A 14 8.78 9.86 22.87
N LEU A 15 7.45 9.88 22.89
CA LEU A 15 6.66 10.32 24.05
C LEU A 15 6.46 9.16 25.02
N GLU A 16 6.11 7.98 24.50
CA GLU A 16 5.98 6.73 25.27
C GLU A 16 6.21 5.51 24.37
N SER A 17 6.60 4.37 24.96
CA SER A 17 6.73 3.11 24.20
C SER A 17 6.68 1.87 25.08
N PHE A 18 6.30 0.75 24.48
CA PHE A 18 6.42 -0.59 25.07
C PHE A 18 6.85 -1.59 24.00
N ARG A 19 7.98 -2.28 24.25
CA ARG A 19 8.62 -3.22 23.31
C ARG A 19 8.87 -2.64 21.91
N PRO A 20 9.42 -1.40 21.79
CA PRO A 20 9.54 -0.71 20.50
C PRO A 20 10.51 -1.39 19.50
N GLU A 21 11.41 -2.24 20.00
CA GLU A 21 12.44 -2.91 19.19
C GLU A 21 12.12 -4.39 18.91
N GLU A 22 11.01 -4.93 19.44
CA GLU A 22 10.57 -6.27 19.09
C GLU A 22 9.92 -6.28 17.70
N ARG A 23 10.20 -7.31 16.89
CA ARG A 23 9.58 -7.46 15.57
C ARG A 23 8.12 -7.90 15.69
N PHE A 24 7.22 -7.32 14.89
CA PHE A 24 5.83 -7.76 14.72
C PHE A 24 5.51 -7.90 13.22
N PRO A 25 4.61 -8.82 12.82
CA PRO A 25 4.12 -8.86 11.45
C PRO A 25 3.41 -7.54 11.10
N MET A 26 3.80 -6.90 10.00
CA MET A 26 3.15 -5.64 9.58
C MET A 26 1.69 -5.84 9.19
N MET A 27 1.34 -7.00 8.63
CA MET A 27 0.04 -7.22 7.99
C MET A 27 -0.23 -6.08 7.00
N SER A 28 -1.48 -5.63 6.81
CA SER A 28 -1.81 -4.54 5.88
C SER A 28 -1.19 -3.17 6.20
N THR A 29 -0.51 -2.98 7.34
CA THR A 29 0.16 -1.68 7.61
C THR A 29 1.28 -1.38 6.62
N PHE A 30 1.86 -2.41 5.97
CA PHE A 30 2.86 -2.23 4.90
C PHE A 30 2.33 -1.42 3.70
N LYS A 31 1.01 -1.40 3.46
CA LYS A 31 0.41 -0.75 2.30
C LYS A 31 0.65 0.77 2.30
N VAL A 32 0.82 1.36 3.48
CA VAL A 32 1.24 2.77 3.64
C VAL A 32 2.64 2.98 3.04
N LEU A 33 3.59 2.11 3.38
CA LEU A 33 4.95 2.17 2.87
C LEU A 33 5.00 1.91 1.36
N LEU A 34 4.21 0.94 0.88
CA LEU A 34 4.06 0.65 -0.55
C LEU A 34 3.58 1.87 -1.33
N CYS A 35 2.51 2.54 -0.86
CA CYS A 35 2.02 3.75 -1.53
C CYS A 35 3.03 4.90 -1.42
N GLY A 36 3.80 4.99 -0.34
CA GLY A 36 4.93 5.91 -0.23
C GLY A 36 5.99 5.68 -1.32
N ALA A 37 6.35 4.42 -1.58
CA ALA A 37 7.29 4.07 -2.66
C ALA A 37 6.73 4.41 -4.06
N VAL A 38 5.44 4.17 -4.29
CA VAL A 38 4.76 4.55 -5.53
C VAL A 38 4.76 6.07 -5.73
N LEU A 39 4.43 6.83 -4.67
CA LEU A 39 4.48 8.30 -4.70
C LEU A 39 5.90 8.82 -4.97
N SER A 40 6.92 8.21 -4.35
CA SER A 40 8.32 8.57 -4.62
C SER A 40 8.70 8.36 -6.09
N ARG A 41 8.19 7.31 -6.75
CA ARG A 41 8.38 7.10 -8.20
C ARG A 41 7.64 8.14 -9.04
N VAL A 42 6.46 8.57 -8.61
CA VAL A 42 5.73 9.68 -9.27
C VAL A 42 6.54 10.97 -9.20
N ASP A 43 7.08 11.30 -8.02
CA ASP A 43 7.94 12.48 -7.83
C ASP A 43 9.19 12.43 -8.73
N ALA A 44 9.77 11.23 -8.90
CA ALA A 44 10.92 11.00 -9.79
C ALA A 44 10.57 10.93 -11.28
N GLY A 45 9.29 11.09 -11.67
CA GLY A 45 8.83 10.96 -13.05
C GLY A 45 8.87 9.54 -13.62
N GLN A 46 9.03 8.53 -12.76
CA GLN A 46 9.11 7.11 -13.11
C GLN A 46 7.75 6.40 -13.07
N GLU A 47 6.72 7.08 -12.59
CA GLU A 47 5.34 6.60 -12.52
C GLU A 47 4.37 7.77 -12.73
N GLN A 48 3.13 7.48 -13.12
CA GLN A 48 2.08 8.49 -13.23
C GLN A 48 0.83 8.02 -12.48
N LEU A 49 0.29 8.88 -11.62
CA LEU A 49 -0.96 8.60 -10.89
C LEU A 49 -2.13 8.24 -11.81
N GLY A 50 -2.16 8.80 -13.03
CA GLY A 50 -3.20 8.54 -14.03
C GLY A 50 -2.92 7.32 -14.92
N ARG A 51 -1.78 6.64 -14.80
CA ARG A 51 -1.48 5.45 -15.61
C ARG A 51 -2.47 4.35 -15.25
N ARG A 52 -3.19 3.84 -16.25
CA ARG A 52 -4.17 2.76 -16.10
C ARG A 52 -3.48 1.39 -16.14
N ILE A 53 -3.87 0.51 -15.24
CA ILE A 53 -3.42 -0.87 -15.14
C ILE A 53 -4.63 -1.78 -15.40
N HIS A 54 -4.54 -2.57 -16.46
CA HIS A 54 -5.45 -3.68 -16.69
C HIS A 54 -4.87 -4.94 -16.06
N TYR A 55 -5.75 -5.79 -15.54
CA TYR A 55 -5.43 -7.04 -14.88
C TYR A 55 -6.58 -8.02 -15.11
N SER A 56 -6.36 -9.27 -14.77
CA SER A 56 -7.24 -10.38 -15.07
C SER A 56 -7.84 -10.99 -13.80
N GLN A 57 -8.78 -11.93 -13.98
CA GLN A 57 -9.33 -12.73 -12.89
C GLN A 57 -8.24 -13.51 -12.14
N ASN A 58 -7.15 -13.88 -12.81
CA ASN A 58 -6.05 -14.66 -12.20
C ASN A 58 -5.19 -13.81 -11.26
N ASP A 59 -5.24 -12.48 -11.37
CA ASP A 59 -4.52 -11.58 -10.49
C ASP A 59 -5.29 -11.33 -9.18
N LEU A 60 -6.59 -11.66 -9.15
CA LEU A 60 -7.42 -11.48 -7.97
C LEU A 60 -7.08 -12.47 -6.86
N VAL A 61 -6.79 -11.93 -5.68
CA VAL A 61 -6.61 -12.68 -4.43
C VAL A 61 -7.75 -12.40 -3.44
N GLU A 62 -7.81 -13.17 -2.35
CA GLU A 62 -8.80 -12.97 -1.29
C GLU A 62 -8.81 -11.52 -0.77
N TYR A 63 -10.00 -11.01 -0.46
CA TYR A 63 -10.24 -9.65 0.03
C TYR A 63 -9.75 -8.57 -0.96
N SER A 64 -10.45 -8.50 -2.09
CA SER A 64 -10.19 -7.55 -3.18
C SER A 64 -11.46 -6.77 -3.56
N PRO A 65 -12.11 -6.09 -2.59
CA PRO A 65 -13.48 -5.55 -2.72
C PRO A 65 -13.63 -4.40 -3.72
N VAL A 66 -12.52 -3.81 -4.18
CA VAL A 66 -12.52 -2.77 -5.21
C VAL A 66 -12.06 -3.37 -6.52
N THR A 67 -10.89 -4.00 -6.56
CA THR A 67 -10.32 -4.46 -7.83
C THR A 67 -11.15 -5.54 -8.52
N GLU A 68 -11.91 -6.36 -7.77
CA GLU A 68 -12.81 -7.37 -8.35
C GLU A 68 -13.90 -6.76 -9.26
N LYS A 69 -14.19 -5.47 -9.10
CA LYS A 69 -15.24 -4.74 -9.84
C LYS A 69 -14.73 -4.07 -11.11
N HIS A 70 -13.41 -4.06 -11.34
CA HIS A 70 -12.76 -3.29 -12.40
C HIS A 70 -11.91 -4.17 -13.36
N LEU A 71 -12.31 -5.42 -13.57
CA LEU A 71 -11.61 -6.34 -14.49
C LEU A 71 -11.68 -5.87 -15.96
N THR A 72 -12.76 -5.20 -16.36
CA THR A 72 -12.97 -4.78 -17.74
C THR A 72 -12.25 -3.47 -18.05
N ASP A 73 -12.41 -2.48 -17.19
CA ASP A 73 -11.92 -1.11 -17.35
C ASP A 73 -10.54 -0.87 -16.71
N GLY A 74 -10.07 -1.77 -15.85
CA GLY A 74 -8.84 -1.60 -15.08
C GLY A 74 -8.92 -0.44 -14.09
N MET A 75 -7.81 -0.15 -13.41
CA MET A 75 -7.73 0.94 -12.44
C MET A 75 -6.45 1.75 -12.65
N THR A 76 -6.52 3.05 -12.38
CA THR A 76 -5.34 3.92 -12.35
C THR A 76 -4.47 3.64 -11.13
N VAL A 77 -3.18 3.98 -11.20
CA VAL A 77 -2.26 3.91 -10.04
C VAL A 77 -2.84 4.65 -8.82
N ARG A 78 -3.47 5.80 -9.03
CA ARG A 78 -4.16 6.56 -7.97
C ARG A 78 -5.28 5.75 -7.31
N GLU A 79 -6.15 5.14 -8.12
CA GLU A 79 -7.28 4.35 -7.62
C GLU A 79 -6.80 3.09 -6.89
N LEU A 80 -5.72 2.46 -7.38
CA LEU A 80 -5.10 1.32 -6.72
C LEU A 80 -4.49 1.69 -5.37
N CYS A 81 -3.75 2.81 -5.26
CA CYS A 81 -3.27 3.30 -3.97
C CYS A 81 -4.44 3.59 -3.01
N SER A 82 -5.50 4.23 -3.51
CA SER A 82 -6.71 4.49 -2.72
C SER A 82 -7.34 3.20 -2.20
N ALA A 83 -7.54 2.19 -3.07
CA ALA A 83 -8.13 0.91 -2.68
C ALA A 83 -7.24 0.14 -1.68
N ALA A 84 -5.92 0.12 -1.91
CA ALA A 84 -4.97 -0.55 -1.03
C ALA A 84 -4.96 0.05 0.37
N ILE A 85 -5.11 1.37 0.52
CA ILE A 85 -5.10 2.05 1.83
C ILE A 85 -6.48 2.05 2.49
N THR A 86 -7.50 2.52 1.78
CA THR A 86 -8.80 2.82 2.39
C THR A 86 -9.69 1.60 2.57
N MET A 87 -9.51 0.60 1.71
CA MET A 87 -10.26 -0.66 1.73
C MET A 87 -9.38 -1.87 2.04
N SER A 88 -8.08 -1.67 2.27
CA SER A 88 -7.10 -2.75 2.44
C SER A 88 -7.21 -3.80 1.33
N ASP A 89 -7.50 -3.37 0.09
CA ASP A 89 -7.61 -4.26 -1.07
C ASP A 89 -6.28 -4.98 -1.33
N ASN A 90 -6.29 -6.31 -1.42
CA ASN A 90 -5.08 -7.11 -1.53
C ASN A 90 -4.53 -7.17 -2.96
N THR A 91 -5.41 -7.31 -3.96
CA THR A 91 -4.96 -7.30 -5.35
C THR A 91 -4.42 -5.92 -5.73
N ALA A 92 -5.04 -4.84 -5.24
CA ALA A 92 -4.50 -3.51 -5.45
C ALA A 92 -3.06 -3.37 -4.94
N ALA A 93 -2.77 -3.91 -3.75
CA ALA A 93 -1.42 -3.92 -3.20
C ALA A 93 -0.46 -4.79 -4.05
N ASN A 94 -0.89 -5.96 -4.53
CA ASN A 94 -0.08 -6.81 -5.40
C ASN A 94 0.25 -6.14 -6.74
N LEU A 95 -0.74 -5.51 -7.37
CA LEU A 95 -0.55 -4.79 -8.63
C LEU A 95 0.45 -3.64 -8.46
N LEU A 96 0.37 -2.90 -7.35
CA LEU A 96 1.35 -1.85 -7.03
C LEU A 96 2.75 -2.41 -6.72
N LEU A 97 2.86 -3.53 -6.00
CA LEU A 97 4.14 -4.22 -5.76
C LEU A 97 4.85 -4.57 -7.08
N THR A 98 4.11 -5.07 -8.06
CA THR A 98 4.64 -5.36 -9.40
C THR A 98 5.27 -4.11 -10.05
N THR A 99 4.73 -2.91 -9.82
CA THR A 99 5.28 -1.66 -10.38
C THR A 99 6.62 -1.24 -9.77
N ILE A 100 6.95 -1.75 -8.58
CA ILE A 100 8.20 -1.44 -7.87
C ILE A 100 9.21 -2.60 -7.87
N GLY A 101 8.89 -3.71 -8.55
CA GLY A 101 9.76 -4.89 -8.65
C GLY A 101 9.49 -6.00 -7.63
N GLY A 102 8.37 -5.93 -6.90
CA GLY A 102 8.02 -6.88 -5.85
C GLY A 102 8.60 -6.50 -4.47
N PRO A 103 8.43 -7.40 -3.47
CA PRO A 103 9.01 -7.25 -2.13
C PRO A 103 10.54 -7.27 -2.08
#